data_AF-A0A7Y5D5Z2-F1
#
_entry.id   AF-A0A7Y5D5Z2-F1
#
_cell.length_a   1.000
_cell.length_b   1.000
_cell.length_c   1.000
_cell.angle_alpha   90.00
_cell.angle_beta   90.00
_cell.angle_gamma   90.00
#
_symmetry.space_group_name_H-M   'P 1'
#
loop_
_entity.id
_entity.type
_entity.pdbx_description
1 polymer ?
#
loop_
_entity_poly.entity_id
_entity_poly.type
_entity_poly.pdbx_seq_one_letter_code
_entity_poly.pdbx_strand_id
1 'polypeptide(L)'
;MLSKFLLAAALAMVLSSCASRPAPDFGGRWKTVNRFSEETQAIPLQDAYLFYASPMDGTLKKMLERWAHDSDMVLTYRHPMDYTLYAAVADIRTPSLQEAVSQLNAAYASQQVSVAVSGGEIVVRISSGDASGAPAP
;
A
#
# COMPACT_ATOMS: atom_id res chain seq x y z
N MET A 1 8.16 -19.99 73.33
CA MET A 1 7.26 -18.94 72.84
C MET A 1 7.81 -18.25 71.58
N LEU A 2 9.11 -17.96 71.50
CA LEU A 2 9.78 -17.33 70.35
C LEU A 2 9.59 -18.06 68.99
N SER A 3 9.65 -19.40 68.98
CA SER A 3 9.46 -20.21 67.77
C SER A 3 8.04 -20.13 67.17
N LYS A 4 7.00 -20.02 68.02
CA LYS A 4 5.60 -19.84 67.56
C LYS A 4 5.39 -18.45 66.93
N PHE A 5 6.07 -17.43 67.47
CA PHE A 5 6.07 -16.08 66.91
C PHE A 5 6.78 -16.00 65.55
N LEU A 6 7.93 -16.67 65.40
CA LEU A 6 8.65 -16.75 64.12
C LEU A 6 7.84 -17.48 63.04
N LEU A 7 7.15 -18.57 63.39
CA LEU A 7 6.31 -19.30 62.46
C LEU A 7 5.10 -18.47 61.99
N ALA A 8 4.47 -17.72 62.91
CA ALA A 8 3.36 -16.83 62.59
C ALA A 8 3.81 -15.65 61.70
N ALA A 9 4.99 -15.09 61.96
CA ALA A 9 5.55 -14.00 61.16
C ALA A 9 5.94 -14.46 59.73
N ALA A 10 6.53 -15.65 59.61
CA ALA A 10 6.85 -16.24 58.31
C ALA A 10 5.59 -16.53 57.50
N LEU A 11 4.53 -17.05 58.14
CA LEU A 11 3.24 -17.27 57.50
C LEU A 11 2.63 -15.95 57.00
N ALA A 12 2.63 -14.89 57.81
CA ALA A 12 2.11 -13.58 57.41
C ALA A 12 2.87 -12.95 56.21
N MET A 13 4.18 -13.15 56.11
CA MET A 13 4.98 -12.67 54.97
C MET A 13 4.65 -13.42 53.68
N VAL A 14 4.45 -14.74 53.73
CA VAL A 14 4.07 -15.54 52.55
C VAL A 14 2.68 -15.12 52.04
N LEU A 15 1.72 -14.88 52.93
CA LEU A 15 0.37 -14.43 52.55
C LEU A 15 0.34 -13.02 51.92
N SER A 16 1.31 -12.16 52.22
CA SER A 16 1.38 -10.79 51.67
C SER A 16 1.91 -10.74 50.23
N SER A 17 2.48 -11.83 49.72
CA SER A 17 3.04 -11.91 48.36
C SER A 17 1.99 -12.16 47.25
N CYS A 18 0.76 -12.54 47.62
CA CYS A 18 -0.35 -12.79 46.68
C CYS A 18 -1.22 -11.55 46.39
N ALA A 19 -0.88 -10.36 46.90
CA ALA A 19 -1.64 -9.15 46.66
C ALA A 19 -1.36 -8.59 45.25
N SER A 20 -2.08 -9.08 44.24
CA SER A 20 -2.05 -8.51 42.89
C SER A 20 -2.65 -7.09 42.89
N ARG A 21 -1.98 -6.15 42.22
CA ARG A 21 -2.53 -4.79 42.02
C ARG A 21 -3.70 -4.89 41.03
N PRO A 22 -4.89 -4.35 41.34
CA PRO A 22 -5.99 -4.32 40.39
C PRO A 22 -5.58 -3.53 39.15
N ALA A 23 -6.09 -3.94 37.98
CA ALA A 23 -5.89 -3.19 36.75
C ALA A 23 -6.45 -1.76 36.90
N PRO A 24 -5.85 -0.75 36.24
CA PRO A 24 -6.41 0.59 36.20
C PRO A 24 -7.83 0.54 35.63
N ASP A 25 -8.77 1.18 36.32
CA ASP A 25 -10.17 1.28 35.87
C ASP A 25 -10.35 2.44 34.89
N PHE A 26 -11.37 2.36 34.04
CA PHE A 26 -11.72 3.43 33.11
C PHE A 26 -12.58 4.47 33.83
N GLY A 27 -12.04 5.67 34.00
CA GLY A 27 -12.74 6.80 34.62
C GLY A 27 -13.17 7.87 33.62
N GLY A 28 -14.14 8.70 34.02
CA GLY A 28 -14.61 9.85 33.24
C GLY A 28 -16.12 9.83 32.99
N ARG A 29 -16.64 10.90 32.37
CA ARG A 29 -18.04 10.92 31.91
C ARG A 29 -18.13 10.09 30.64
N TRP A 30 -18.95 9.04 30.66
CA TRP A 30 -19.29 8.27 29.47
C TRP A 30 -19.79 9.21 28.36
N LYS A 31 -19.09 9.25 27.23
CA LYS A 31 -19.52 9.96 26.04
C LYS A 31 -20.30 9.00 25.16
N THR A 32 -21.47 9.43 24.68
CA THR A 32 -22.25 8.66 23.71
C THR A 32 -21.43 8.46 22.44
N VAL A 33 -21.17 7.19 22.09
CA VAL A 33 -20.33 6.81 20.94
C VAL A 33 -21.13 6.89 19.63
N ASN A 34 -22.37 6.40 19.63
CA ASN A 34 -23.23 6.37 18.45
C ASN A 34 -23.97 7.71 18.30
N ARG A 35 -23.34 8.66 17.61
CA ARG A 35 -23.94 9.95 17.24
C ARG A 35 -23.78 10.18 15.74
N PHE A 36 -24.78 10.78 15.12
CA PHE A 36 -24.66 11.24 13.74
C PHE A 36 -23.67 12.41 13.65
N SER A 37 -23.00 12.53 12.51
CA SER A 37 -22.16 13.70 12.19
C SER A 37 -23.03 14.96 12.09
N GLU A 38 -22.49 16.10 12.47
CA GLU A 38 -23.15 17.41 12.31
C GLU A 38 -23.17 17.85 10.84
N GLU A 39 -22.21 17.36 10.04
CA GLU A 39 -22.06 17.68 8.62
C GLU A 39 -22.40 16.49 7.73
N THR A 40 -23.08 16.77 6.61
CA THR A 40 -23.33 15.79 5.56
C THR A 40 -22.06 15.60 4.74
N GLN A 41 -21.55 14.37 4.69
CA GLN A 41 -20.42 14.01 3.85
C GLN A 41 -20.92 13.37 2.55
N ALA A 42 -20.56 13.95 1.41
CA ALA A 42 -20.78 13.32 0.11
C ALA A 42 -19.88 12.09 -0.02
N ILE A 43 -20.48 10.94 -0.33
CA ILE A 43 -19.78 9.68 -0.63
C ILE A 43 -20.03 9.38 -2.11
N PRO A 44 -18.99 9.31 -2.96
CA PRO A 44 -19.15 8.97 -4.37
C PRO A 44 -19.81 7.61 -4.54
N LEU A 45 -20.74 7.49 -5.50
CA LEU A 45 -21.37 6.21 -5.84
C LEU A 45 -20.52 5.36 -6.80
N GLN A 46 -19.65 6.00 -7.57
CA GLN A 46 -18.74 5.35 -8.51
C GLN A 46 -17.33 5.85 -8.19
N ASP A 47 -16.53 4.99 -7.57
CA ASP A 47 -15.12 5.27 -7.38
C ASP A 47 -14.39 4.95 -8.69
N ALA A 48 -13.82 5.98 -9.31
CA ALA A 48 -12.94 5.77 -10.44
C ALA A 48 -11.69 5.03 -9.96
N TYR A 49 -11.30 3.98 -10.69
CA TYR A 49 -10.03 3.31 -10.45
C TYR A 49 -8.89 4.34 -10.51
N LEU A 50 -8.00 4.32 -9.53
CA LEU A 50 -6.79 5.14 -9.53
C LEU A 50 -5.60 4.26 -9.87
N PHE A 51 -4.86 4.66 -10.90
CA PHE A 51 -3.57 4.09 -11.23
C PHE A 51 -2.53 4.71 -10.30
N TYR A 52 -1.96 3.90 -9.40
CA TYR A 52 -0.90 4.29 -8.47
C TYR A 52 -0.03 3.08 -8.10
N ALA A 53 1.17 3.35 -7.58
CA ALA A 53 2.05 2.33 -7.02
C ALA A 53 1.64 1.96 -5.58
N SER A 54 1.31 0.69 -5.35
CA SER A 54 1.06 0.15 -4.01
C SER A 54 2.36 -0.37 -3.39
N PRO A 55 2.55 -0.29 -2.07
CA PRO A 55 3.65 -0.96 -1.38
C PRO A 55 3.71 -2.49 -1.61
N MET A 56 2.60 -3.10 -2.05
CA MET A 56 2.56 -4.52 -2.41
C MET A 56 3.16 -4.80 -3.80
N ASP A 57 3.30 -3.77 -4.65
CA ASP A 57 3.87 -3.89 -5.98
C ASP A 57 5.41 -3.82 -5.88
N GLY A 58 6.04 -4.96 -5.64
CA GLY A 58 7.50 -5.01 -5.49
C GLY A 58 8.29 -4.58 -6.73
N THR A 59 7.66 -4.65 -7.92
CA THR A 59 8.29 -4.32 -9.21
C THR A 59 7.32 -3.69 -10.19
N LEU A 60 7.86 -3.11 -11.27
CA LEU A 60 7.12 -2.53 -12.40
C LEU A 60 6.18 -3.55 -13.02
N LYS A 61 6.68 -4.77 -13.29
CA LYS A 61 5.83 -5.84 -13.82
C LYS A 61 4.66 -6.14 -12.88
N LYS A 62 4.91 -6.30 -11.57
CA LYS A 62 3.85 -6.60 -10.58
C LYS A 62 2.79 -5.50 -10.51
N MET A 63 3.21 -4.24 -10.53
CA MET A 63 2.31 -3.10 -10.57
C MET A 63 1.43 -3.13 -11.83
N LEU A 64 2.05 -3.33 -13.01
CA LEU A 64 1.32 -3.37 -14.28
C LEU A 64 0.42 -4.60 -14.42
N GLU A 65 0.78 -5.74 -13.82
CA GLU A 65 -0.07 -6.93 -13.72
C GLU A 65 -1.35 -6.59 -12.97
N ARG A 66 -1.22 -5.90 -11.83
CA ARG A 66 -2.37 -5.45 -11.03
C ARG A 66 -3.20 -4.41 -11.77
N TRP A 67 -2.59 -3.39 -12.36
CA TRP A 67 -3.33 -2.37 -13.14
C TRP A 67 -4.11 -2.99 -14.30
N ALA A 68 -3.50 -3.96 -14.99
CA ALA A 68 -4.17 -4.69 -16.05
C ALA A 68 -5.36 -5.51 -15.50
N HIS A 69 -5.14 -6.27 -14.42
CA HIS A 69 -6.19 -7.08 -13.78
C HIS A 69 -7.38 -6.22 -13.31
N ASP A 70 -7.10 -5.12 -12.61
CA ASP A 70 -8.12 -4.24 -12.05
C ASP A 70 -8.92 -3.51 -13.15
N SER A 71 -8.35 -3.38 -14.36
CA SER A 71 -8.97 -2.71 -15.51
C SER A 71 -9.53 -3.67 -16.56
N ASP A 72 -9.62 -4.98 -16.27
CA ASP A 72 -10.02 -6.04 -17.21
C ASP A 72 -9.19 -6.04 -18.51
N MET A 73 -7.89 -5.83 -18.36
CA MET A 73 -6.89 -5.79 -19.42
C MET A 73 -5.87 -6.92 -19.29
N VAL A 74 -5.14 -7.18 -20.38
CA VAL A 74 -4.03 -8.13 -20.40
C VAL A 74 -2.69 -7.39 -20.35
N LEU A 75 -1.74 -7.89 -19.56
CA LEU A 75 -0.36 -7.44 -19.59
C LEU A 75 0.49 -8.35 -20.48
N THR A 76 1.13 -7.76 -21.49
CA THR A 76 2.18 -8.41 -22.27
C THR A 76 3.52 -7.75 -22.01
N TYR A 77 4.31 -8.40 -21.15
CA TYR A 77 5.61 -7.91 -20.73
C TYR A 77 6.74 -8.53 -21.59
N ARG A 78 7.24 -7.79 -22.58
CA ARG A 78 8.29 -8.24 -23.51
C ARG A 78 9.68 -7.70 -23.18
N HIS A 79 9.77 -6.77 -22.21
CA HIS A 79 11.06 -6.27 -21.76
C HIS A 79 11.82 -7.39 -21.02
N PRO A 80 13.12 -7.62 -21.30
CA PRO A 80 13.87 -8.74 -20.71
C PRO A 80 14.15 -8.59 -19.21
N MET A 81 14.16 -7.34 -18.74
CA MET A 81 14.40 -7.00 -17.33
C MET A 81 13.14 -6.48 -16.67
N ASP A 82 12.97 -6.81 -15.38
CA ASP A 82 12.01 -6.17 -14.49
C ASP A 82 12.74 -5.18 -13.57
N TYR A 83 12.04 -4.13 -13.16
CA TYR A 83 12.62 -3.02 -12.41
C TYR A 83 11.83 -2.76 -11.13
N THR A 84 12.53 -2.35 -10.07
CA THR A 84 11.87 -1.91 -8.84
C THR A 84 11.18 -0.57 -9.04
N LEU A 85 10.16 -0.30 -8.24
CA LEU A 85 9.53 1.01 -8.16
C LEU A 85 10.41 1.94 -7.35
N TYR A 86 10.61 3.18 -7.81
CA TYR A 86 11.40 4.19 -7.11
C TYR A 86 10.61 5.50 -6.98
N ALA A 87 11.21 6.51 -6.33
CA ALA A 87 10.52 7.73 -5.92
C ALA A 87 9.64 8.37 -7.00
N ALA A 88 10.09 8.43 -8.26
CA ALA A 88 9.31 9.05 -9.34
C ALA A 88 7.98 8.34 -9.65
N VAL A 89 7.88 7.05 -9.34
CA VAL A 89 6.65 6.24 -9.56
C VAL A 89 5.66 6.44 -8.41
N ALA A 90 6.14 6.80 -7.21
CA ALA A 90 5.29 6.97 -6.03
C ALA A 90 4.32 8.15 -6.16
N ASP A 91 4.69 9.16 -6.95
CA ASP A 91 3.86 10.35 -7.19
C ASP A 91 2.80 10.15 -8.27
N ILE A 92 2.85 9.03 -9.01
CA ILE A 92 1.86 8.71 -10.04
C ILE A 92 0.54 8.33 -9.35
N ARG A 93 -0.46 9.20 -9.46
CA ARG A 93 -1.81 8.95 -8.97
C ARG A 93 -2.83 9.66 -9.85
N THR A 94 -3.46 8.93 -10.76
CA THR A 94 -4.42 9.48 -11.71
C THR A 94 -5.51 8.46 -12.06
N PRO A 95 -6.75 8.89 -12.35
CA PRO A 95 -7.77 8.01 -12.91
C PRO A 95 -7.54 7.66 -14.40
N SER A 96 -6.57 8.29 -15.07
CA SER A 96 -6.29 8.08 -16.49
C SER A 96 -5.11 7.13 -16.70
N LEU A 97 -5.38 5.97 -17.31
CA LEU A 97 -4.33 5.00 -17.66
C LEU A 97 -3.31 5.60 -18.64
N GLN A 98 -3.77 6.36 -19.64
CA GLN A 98 -2.89 6.98 -20.63
C GLN A 98 -1.94 8.00 -19.98
N GLU A 99 -2.44 8.77 -19.02
CA GLU A 99 -1.63 9.71 -18.26
C GLU A 99 -0.62 8.98 -17.37
N ALA A 100 -1.05 7.95 -16.63
CA ALA A 100 -0.15 7.14 -15.79
C ALA A 100 0.98 6.50 -16.62
N VAL A 101 0.65 5.94 -17.79
CA VAL A 101 1.62 5.35 -18.72
C VAL A 101 2.59 6.39 -19.26
N SER A 102 2.14 7.61 -19.55
CA SER A 102 3.03 8.70 -19.99
C SER A 102 4.07 9.06 -18.91
N GLN A 103 3.64 9.12 -17.65
CA GLN A 103 4.52 9.39 -16.50
C GLN A 103 5.49 8.22 -16.27
N LEU A 104 5.04 6.97 -16.42
CA LEU A 104 5.91 5.79 -16.35
C LEU A 104 6.98 5.77 -17.43
N ASN A 105 6.62 6.12 -18.67
CA ASN A 105 7.58 6.21 -19.76
C ASN A 105 8.63 7.29 -19.50
N ALA A 106 8.24 8.42 -18.90
CA ALA A 106 9.18 9.45 -18.48
C ALA A 106 10.11 8.98 -17.34
N ALA A 107 9.56 8.30 -16.34
CA ALA A 107 10.33 7.76 -15.21
C ALA A 107 11.37 6.72 -15.66
N TYR A 108 10.97 5.77 -16.49
CA TYR A 108 11.84 4.66 -16.92
C TYR A 108 12.54 4.89 -18.27
N ALA A 109 12.58 6.13 -18.77
CA ALA A 109 13.22 6.46 -20.04
C ALA A 109 14.69 6.01 -20.09
N SER A 110 15.42 6.20 -18.99
CA SER A 110 16.84 5.80 -18.89
C SER A 110 17.06 4.29 -18.92
N GLN A 111 16.05 3.50 -18.55
CA GLN A 111 16.06 2.03 -18.61
C GLN A 111 15.54 1.51 -19.96
N GLN A 112 15.24 2.42 -20.91
CA GLN A 112 14.67 2.08 -22.22
C GLN A 112 13.36 1.29 -22.09
N VAL A 113 12.56 1.57 -21.06
CA VAL A 113 11.22 0.98 -20.95
C VAL A 113 10.25 1.80 -21.78
N SER A 114 9.46 1.12 -22.61
CA SER A 114 8.33 1.69 -23.33
C SER A 114 7.08 0.90 -23.01
N VAL A 115 6.12 1.57 -22.38
CA VAL A 115 4.79 1.07 -22.05
C VAL A 115 3.78 1.70 -23.02
N ALA A 116 2.95 0.88 -23.63
CA ALA A 116 1.88 1.31 -24.52
C ALA A 116 0.57 0.60 -24.18
N VAL A 117 -0.54 1.26 -24.48
CA VAL A 117 -1.89 0.76 -24.25
C VAL A 117 -2.61 0.66 -25.59
N SER A 118 -3.13 -0.52 -25.91
CA SER A 118 -3.87 -0.75 -27.16
C SER A 118 -4.87 -1.87 -26.99
N GLY A 119 -6.12 -1.66 -27.37
CA GLY A 119 -7.11 -2.74 -27.53
C GLY A 119 -7.32 -3.63 -26.30
N GLY A 120 -7.29 -3.06 -25.09
CA GLY A 120 -7.42 -3.83 -23.84
C GLY A 120 -6.13 -4.50 -23.37
N GLU A 121 -4.99 -4.15 -23.96
CA GLU A 121 -3.69 -4.70 -23.62
C GLU A 121 -2.71 -3.59 -23.20
N ILE A 122 -1.96 -3.85 -22.13
CA ILE A 122 -0.77 -3.09 -21.74
C ILE A 122 0.45 -3.84 -22.25
N VAL A 123 1.23 -3.22 -23.12
CA VAL A 123 2.42 -3.84 -23.73
C VAL A 123 3.66 -3.10 -23.25
N VAL A 124 4.59 -3.84 -22.65
CA VAL A 124 5.89 -3.33 -22.23
C VAL A 124 6.97 -3.88 -23.14
N ARG A 125 7.81 -3.01 -23.68
CA ARG A 125 8.89 -3.35 -24.62
C ARG A 125 10.12 -2.48 -24.38
N ILE A 126 11.23 -2.86 -25.01
CA ILE A 126 12.40 -1.99 -25.10
C ILE A 126 12.01 -0.81 -26.01
N SER A 127 12.28 0.41 -25.56
CA SER A 127 12.17 1.61 -26.36
C SER A 127 13.23 1.54 -27.45
N SER A 128 12.83 1.10 -28.64
CA SER A 128 13.66 1.22 -29.84
C SER A 128 13.74 2.70 -30.15
N GLY A 129 14.84 3.35 -29.76
CA GLY A 129 15.11 4.72 -30.19
C GLY A 129 15.02 4.78 -31.71
N ASP A 130 14.07 5.58 -32.22
CA ASP A 130 13.91 5.97 -33.61
C ASP A 130 14.45 5.02 -34.69
N ALA A 131 13.62 4.07 -35.12
CA ALA A 131 13.62 3.63 -36.51
C ALA A 131 12.68 4.55 -37.31
N SER A 132 12.98 5.85 -37.34
CA SER A 132 12.40 6.75 -38.33
C SER A 132 12.97 6.35 -39.69
N GLY A 133 12.14 5.68 -40.50
CA GLY A 133 12.48 5.29 -41.86
C GLY A 133 12.82 6.51 -42.71
N ALA A 134 14.08 6.63 -43.09
CA ALA A 134 14.50 7.48 -44.20
C ALA A 134 14.33 6.69 -45.51
N PRO A 135 13.59 7.18 -46.51
CA PRO A 135 13.59 6.58 -47.84
C PRO A 135 14.93 6.89 -48.52
N ALA A 136 15.63 5.85 -48.97
CA ALA A 136 16.86 5.98 -49.74
C ALA A 136 16.58 6.57 -51.14
N PRO A 137 17.44 7.46 -51.67
CA PRO A 137 17.43 7.80 -53.10
C PRO A 137 17.96 6.65 -53.97
#